data_AF-A0A9P6Y536-F1
#
_entry.id   AF-A0A9P6Y536-F1
#
_cell.length_a   1.000
_cell.length_b   1.000
_cell.length_c   1.000
_cell.angle_alpha   90.00
_cell.angle_beta   90.00
_cell.angle_gamma   90.00
#
_symmetry.space_group_name_H-M   'P 1'
#
loop_
_entity.id
_entity.type
_entity.pdbx_description
1 polymer ?
#
loop_
_entity_poly.entity_id
_entity_poly.type
_entity_poly.pdbx_seq_one_letter_code
_entity_poly.pdbx_strand_id
1 'polypeptide(L)'
;MNALQVYWAVLADSFRPTDLKPLADAPGLCPLCGTLPVASVVQARPPYASYHYLSCSLCACQWHYVRVQCSQCGAAGKDIAYRALADVDGDSGEAVRESAVRAETCDHCHSYRKILYLEKDPALEPVADDLGTLSLDLLLGEEGYARASQNPLLWQSDGD
;
A
#
# COMPACT_ATOMS: atom_id res chain seq x y z
N MET A 1 -8.37 12.33 13.09
CA MET A 1 -8.44 11.10 12.28
C MET A 1 -8.17 9.82 13.08
N ASN A 2 -7.26 9.79 14.06
CA ASN A 2 -7.06 8.66 15.00
C ASN A 2 -8.36 8.05 15.59
N ALA A 3 -9.27 8.89 16.08
CA ALA A 3 -10.53 8.41 16.68
C ALA A 3 -11.41 7.61 15.69
N LEU A 4 -11.37 7.97 14.40
CA LEU A 4 -12.12 7.25 13.36
C LEU A 4 -11.51 5.87 13.10
N GLN A 5 -10.17 5.76 13.12
CA GLN A 5 -9.52 4.46 12.95
C GLN A 5 -9.89 3.50 14.08
N VAL A 6 -9.87 3.97 15.34
CA VAL A 6 -10.29 3.15 16.48
C VAL A 6 -11.74 2.70 16.34
N TYR A 7 -12.66 3.62 16.04
CA TYR A 7 -14.06 3.31 15.88
C TYR A 7 -14.31 2.28 14.77
N TRP A 8 -13.71 2.48 13.60
CA TRP A 8 -13.91 1.59 12.44
C TRP A 8 -13.20 0.26 12.59
N ALA A 9 -12.05 0.19 13.26
CA ALA A 9 -11.40 -1.08 13.59
C ALA A 9 -12.26 -1.91 14.55
N VAL A 10 -12.86 -1.29 15.57
CA VAL A 10 -13.81 -1.98 16.46
C VAL A 10 -15.07 -2.40 15.71
N LEU A 11 -15.61 -1.54 14.84
CA LEU A 11 -16.78 -1.87 14.04
C LEU A 11 -16.48 -3.01 13.06
N ALA A 12 -15.27 -3.10 12.51
CA ALA A 12 -14.86 -4.17 11.60
C ALA A 12 -14.98 -5.57 12.22
N ASP A 13 -14.76 -5.69 13.53
CA ASP A 13 -14.89 -6.97 14.27
C ASP A 13 -16.32 -7.51 14.29
N SER A 14 -17.32 -6.64 14.07
CA SER A 14 -18.72 -7.06 13.97
C SER A 14 -19.07 -7.74 12.64
N PHE A 15 -18.17 -7.69 11.65
CA PHE A 15 -18.38 -8.30 10.33
C PHE A 15 -17.65 -9.64 10.20
N ARG A 16 -18.30 -10.62 9.58
CA ARG A 16 -17.62 -11.87 9.21
C ARG A 16 -17.03 -11.72 7.81
N PRO A 17 -15.84 -12.28 7.53
CA PRO A 17 -15.24 -12.23 6.20
C PRO A 17 -16.16 -12.76 5.08
N THR A 18 -17.04 -13.72 5.38
CA THR A 18 -18.02 -14.29 4.44
C THR A 18 -19.12 -13.32 4.03
N ASP A 19 -19.37 -12.29 4.84
CA ASP A 19 -20.38 -11.27 4.58
C ASP A 19 -19.83 -10.17 3.66
N LEU A 20 -18.50 -10.11 3.49
CA LEU A 20 -17.81 -9.14 2.66
C LEU A 20 -17.57 -9.69 1.26
N LYS A 21 -17.88 -8.88 0.25
CA LYS A 21 -17.56 -9.16 -1.14
C LYS A 21 -16.65 -8.05 -1.65
N PRO A 22 -15.60 -8.37 -2.42
CA PRO A 22 -14.86 -7.36 -3.15
C PRO A 22 -15.81 -6.49 -3.96
N LEU A 23 -15.60 -5.18 -3.93
CA LEU A 23 -16.36 -4.23 -4.72
C LEU A 23 -16.01 -4.47 -6.18
N ALA A 24 -16.90 -5.14 -6.93
CA ALA A 24 -16.64 -5.58 -8.30
C ALA A 24 -16.22 -4.43 -9.22
N ASP A 25 -16.85 -3.26 -9.05
CA ASP A 25 -16.59 -2.07 -9.87
C ASP A 25 -15.42 -1.22 -9.36
N ALA A 26 -14.90 -1.51 -8.16
CA ALA A 26 -13.84 -0.74 -7.52
C ALA A 26 -12.94 -1.64 -6.64
N PRO A 27 -12.20 -2.59 -7.25
CA PRO A 27 -11.48 -3.62 -6.50
C PRO A 27 -10.34 -3.05 -5.63
N GLY A 28 -9.90 -1.82 -5.89
CA GLY A 28 -8.90 -1.10 -5.10
C GLY A 28 -9.43 -0.46 -3.81
N LEU A 29 -10.75 -0.47 -3.57
CA LEU A 29 -11.36 0.05 -2.34
C LEU A 29 -11.55 -1.04 -1.29
N CYS A 30 -11.51 -0.63 -0.02
CA CYS A 30 -11.78 -1.54 1.08
C CYS A 30 -13.20 -2.12 0.99
N PRO A 31 -13.38 -3.45 0.99
CA PRO A 31 -14.70 -4.07 0.92
C PRO A 31 -15.57 -3.84 2.17
N LEU A 32 -14.97 -3.39 3.28
CA LEU A 32 -15.67 -3.13 4.53
C LEU A 32 -16.19 -1.69 4.63
N CYS A 33 -15.31 -0.70 4.39
CA CYS A 33 -15.64 0.73 4.61
C CYS A 33 -15.50 1.61 3.35
N GLY A 34 -15.13 1.04 2.20
CA GLY A 34 -14.98 1.77 0.94
C GLY A 34 -13.79 2.72 0.87
N THR A 35 -12.93 2.78 1.90
CA THR A 35 -11.77 3.68 1.92
C THR A 35 -10.60 3.09 1.13
N LEU A 36 -9.79 3.96 0.50
CA LEU A 36 -8.54 3.57 -0.16
C LEU A 36 -7.52 3.00 0.85
N PRO A 37 -6.69 2.04 0.42
CA PRO A 37 -5.66 1.47 1.28
C PRO A 37 -4.53 2.47 1.53
N VAL A 38 -3.92 2.42 2.71
CA VAL A 38 -2.71 3.21 3.02
C VAL A 38 -1.48 2.64 2.31
N ALA A 39 -1.38 1.31 2.28
CA ALA A 39 -0.27 0.59 1.68
C ALA A 39 -0.70 -0.82 1.25
N SER A 40 0.18 -1.47 0.50
CA SER A 40 0.13 -2.88 0.14
C SER A 40 1.02 -3.70 1.08
N VAL A 41 0.68 -4.97 1.28
CA VAL A 41 1.42 -5.92 2.12
C VAL A 41 1.61 -7.22 1.37
N VAL A 42 2.83 -7.75 1.34
CA VAL A 42 3.15 -9.09 0.88
C VAL A 42 3.37 -9.99 2.10
N GLN A 43 2.48 -10.96 2.27
CA GLN A 43 2.48 -11.85 3.43
C GLN A 43 3.65 -12.84 3.40
N ALA A 44 4.22 -13.15 4.56
CA ALA A 44 5.32 -14.11 4.70
C ALA A 44 4.89 -15.49 5.17
N ARG A 45 3.76 -15.57 5.89
CA ARG A 45 3.36 -16.78 6.62
C ARG A 45 2.41 -17.65 5.79
N PRO A 46 2.62 -18.98 5.74
CA PRO A 46 1.63 -19.90 5.20
C PRO A 46 0.28 -19.79 5.91
N PRO A 47 -0.86 -20.08 5.24
CA PRO A 47 -0.96 -20.49 3.83
C PRO A 47 -0.88 -19.33 2.82
N TYR A 48 -0.75 -18.08 3.29
CA TYR A 48 -0.83 -16.87 2.47
C TYR A 48 0.53 -16.32 2.03
N ALA A 49 1.60 -17.10 2.14
CA ALA A 49 2.94 -16.65 1.80
C ALA A 49 2.99 -16.15 0.34
N SER A 50 3.65 -15.02 0.13
CA SER A 50 3.73 -14.29 -1.15
C SER A 50 2.43 -13.67 -1.67
N TYR A 51 1.32 -13.76 -0.94
CA TYR A 51 0.06 -13.14 -1.35
C TYR A 51 0.13 -11.64 -1.11
N HIS A 52 -0.40 -10.89 -2.07
CA HIS A 52 -0.48 -9.43 -2.03
C HIS A 52 -1.85 -9.00 -1.50
N TYR A 53 -1.82 -8.21 -0.45
CA TYR A 53 -2.99 -7.63 0.18
C TYR A 53 -2.90 -6.11 0.14
N LEU A 54 -4.05 -5.44 0.03
CA LEU A 54 -4.18 -4.03 0.31
C LEU A 54 -4.59 -3.86 1.78
N SER A 55 -4.06 -2.85 2.47
CA SER A 55 -4.38 -2.56 3.87
C SER A 55 -5.14 -1.25 3.99
N CYS A 56 -6.37 -1.31 4.52
CA CYS A 56 -7.23 -0.14 4.65
C CYS A 56 -6.61 0.91 5.57
N SER A 57 -6.59 2.17 5.13
CA SER A 57 -6.14 3.30 5.95
C SER A 57 -7.05 3.55 7.17
N LEU A 58 -8.32 3.19 7.10
CA LEU A 58 -9.32 3.50 8.12
C LEU A 58 -9.60 2.35 9.08
N CYS A 59 -10.09 1.21 8.58
CA CYS A 59 -10.54 0.09 9.41
C CYS A 59 -9.50 -1.03 9.58
N ALA A 60 -8.29 -0.86 9.04
CA ALA A 60 -7.21 -1.86 9.02
C ALA A 60 -7.53 -3.20 8.32
N CYS A 61 -8.72 -3.37 7.74
CA CYS A 61 -9.08 -4.55 6.96
C CYS A 61 -8.07 -4.76 5.82
N GLN A 62 -7.61 -6.00 5.68
CA GLN A 62 -6.75 -6.42 4.58
C GLN A 62 -7.52 -7.32 3.61
N TRP A 63 -7.40 -7.07 2.32
CA TRP A 63 -8.03 -7.89 1.28
C TRP A 63 -7.06 -8.20 0.16
N HIS A 64 -7.20 -9.39 -0.40
CA HIS A 64 -6.32 -9.86 -1.48
C HIS A 64 -6.49 -9.00 -2.72
N TYR A 65 -5.37 -8.65 -3.34
CA TYR A 65 -5.32 -7.95 -4.61
C TYR A 65 -4.31 -8.63 -5.52
N VAL A 66 -4.60 -8.63 -6.82
CA VAL A 66 -3.74 -9.33 -7.78
C VAL A 66 -2.41 -8.58 -7.93
N ARG A 67 -1.31 -9.33 -7.99
CA ARG A 67 0.05 -8.78 -8.15
C ARG A 67 0.22 -8.15 -9.52
N VAL A 68 1.14 -7.18 -9.60
CA VAL A 68 1.51 -6.52 -10.87
C VAL A 68 0.29 -5.88 -11.53
N GLN A 69 -0.57 -5.27 -10.71
CA GLN A 69 -1.73 -4.50 -11.11
C GLN A 69 -1.87 -3.27 -10.23
N CYS A 70 -2.00 -2.10 -10.85
CA CYS A 70 -2.18 -0.84 -10.17
C CYS A 70 -3.49 -0.86 -9.38
N SER A 71 -3.36 -0.71 -8.07
CA SER A 71 -4.50 -0.64 -7.15
C SER A 71 -5.25 0.69 -7.16
N GLN A 72 -4.91 1.61 -8.09
CA GLN A 72 -5.60 2.87 -8.33
C GLN A 72 -6.40 2.85 -9.64
N CYS A 73 -5.77 2.55 -10.77
CA CYS A 73 -6.41 2.59 -12.10
C CYS A 73 -6.71 1.21 -12.72
N GLY A 74 -6.18 0.13 -12.14
CA GLY A 74 -6.37 -1.23 -12.65
C GLY A 74 -5.47 -1.64 -13.82
N ALA A 75 -4.58 -0.76 -14.32
CA ALA A 75 -3.58 -1.13 -15.32
C ALA A 75 -2.64 -2.23 -14.78
N ALA A 76 -2.16 -3.14 -15.64
CA ALA A 76 -1.40 -4.32 -15.21
C ALA A 76 -0.20 -4.60 -16.11
N GLY A 77 0.74 -5.40 -15.59
CA GLY A 77 1.90 -5.86 -16.35
C GLY A 77 2.96 -4.78 -16.53
N LYS A 78 3.23 -4.39 -17.77
CA LYS A 78 4.40 -3.56 -18.14
C LYS A 78 4.40 -2.16 -17.54
N ASP A 79 3.22 -1.63 -17.17
CA ASP A 79 3.08 -0.29 -16.62
C ASP A 79 3.40 -0.25 -15.11
N ILE A 80 3.69 -1.41 -14.50
CA ILE A 80 3.98 -1.53 -13.07
C ILE A 80 5.47 -1.75 -12.85
N ALA A 81 6.08 -0.86 -12.07
CA ALA A 81 7.47 -0.99 -11.66
C ALA A 81 7.60 -0.87 -10.14
N TYR A 82 8.78 -1.24 -9.61
CA TYR A 82 9.08 -1.13 -8.19
C TYR A 82 10.26 -0.19 -7.99
N ARG A 83 10.18 0.65 -6.96
CA ARG A 83 11.24 1.57 -6.52
C ARG A 83 11.52 1.36 -5.04
N ALA A 84 12.74 1.57 -4.63
CA ALA A 84 13.15 1.57 -3.23
C ALA A 84 14.22 2.64 -3.06
N LEU A 85 14.44 3.07 -1.82
CA LEU A 85 15.58 3.93 -1.51
C LEU A 85 16.85 3.10 -1.68
N ALA A 86 17.72 3.52 -2.60
CA ALA A 86 19.05 2.97 -2.73
C ALA A 86 20.00 3.77 -1.83
N ASP A 87 20.95 3.08 -1.19
CA ASP A 87 22.12 3.74 -0.64
C ASP A 87 22.92 4.39 -1.78
N VAL A 88 23.60 5.49 -1.47
CA VAL A 88 24.26 6.40 -2.43
C VAL A 88 25.22 5.68 -3.41
N ASP A 89 25.70 4.49 -3.04
CA ASP A 89 26.69 3.70 -3.80
C ASP A 89 26.16 2.34 -4.33
N GLY A 90 24.86 2.04 -4.18
CA GLY A 90 24.29 0.73 -4.50
C GLY A 90 23.67 0.62 -5.91
N ASP A 91 23.66 -0.59 -6.48
CA ASP A 91 22.85 -0.87 -7.69
C ASP A 91 21.35 -0.75 -7.35
N SER A 92 20.63 0.04 -8.15
CA SER A 92 19.20 0.30 -7.95
C SER A 92 18.35 -0.99 -7.93
N GLY A 93 18.74 -2.03 -8.69
CA GLY A 93 18.04 -3.30 -8.71
C GLY A 93 18.25 -4.13 -7.44
N GLU A 94 19.46 -4.10 -6.89
CA GLU A 94 19.80 -4.78 -5.63
C GLU A 94 19.11 -4.09 -4.44
N ALA A 95 19.11 -2.76 -4.40
CA ALA A 95 18.41 -1.97 -3.38
C ALA A 95 16.90 -2.32 -3.32
N VAL A 96 16.25 -2.44 -4.48
CA VAL A 96 14.85 -2.87 -4.56
C VAL A 96 14.67 -4.28 -4.01
N ARG A 97 15.56 -5.23 -4.32
CA ARG A 97 15.43 -6.63 -3.87
C ARG A 97 15.62 -6.80 -2.37
N GLU A 98 16.53 -6.05 -1.76
CA GLU A 98 16.80 -6.14 -0.33
C GLU A 98 15.85 -5.32 0.52
N SER A 99 15.30 -4.22 -0.02
CA SER A 99 14.39 -3.38 0.76
C SER A 99 13.10 -4.11 1.16
N ALA A 100 12.73 -3.97 2.44
CA ALA A 100 11.50 -4.44 3.02
C ALA A 100 10.30 -3.53 2.68
N VAL A 101 10.54 -2.24 2.41
CA VAL A 101 9.53 -1.27 1.96
C VAL A 101 9.89 -0.76 0.57
N ARG A 102 8.97 -0.89 -0.37
CA ARG A 102 9.14 -0.46 -1.76
C ARG A 102 7.94 0.39 -2.15
N ALA A 103 8.02 1.06 -3.29
CA ALA A 103 6.88 1.67 -3.95
C ALA A 103 6.56 0.90 -5.23
N GLU A 104 5.31 0.46 -5.35
CA GLU A 104 4.72 0.03 -6.61
C GLU A 104 4.31 1.30 -7.37
N THR A 105 5.01 1.60 -8.47
CA THR A 105 4.73 2.74 -9.35
C THR A 105 3.92 2.29 -10.56
N CYS A 106 3.06 3.16 -11.06
CA CYS A 106 2.26 2.93 -12.25
C CYS A 106 2.49 4.02 -13.29
N ASP A 107 3.09 3.66 -14.42
CA ASP A 107 3.38 4.58 -15.52
C ASP A 107 2.11 4.99 -16.28
N HIS A 108 1.03 4.21 -16.18
CA HIS A 108 -0.24 4.53 -16.85
C HIS A 108 -0.98 5.71 -16.21
N CYS A 109 -0.99 5.79 -14.87
CA CYS A 109 -1.70 6.85 -14.14
C CYS A 109 -0.76 7.75 -13.34
N HIS A 110 0.56 7.57 -13.48
CA HIS A 110 1.59 8.28 -12.73
C HIS A 110 1.33 8.32 -11.22
N SER A 111 0.83 7.22 -10.66
CA SER A 111 0.65 7.09 -9.22
C SER A 111 1.52 6.00 -8.62
N TYR A 112 1.76 6.08 -7.32
CA TYR A 112 2.44 5.02 -6.58
C TYR A 112 1.70 4.63 -5.30
N ARG A 113 1.95 3.40 -4.85
CA ARG A 113 1.55 2.91 -3.53
C ARG A 113 2.70 2.13 -2.91
N LYS A 114 2.99 2.40 -1.64
CA LYS A 114 4.01 1.64 -0.92
C LYS A 114 3.57 0.20 -0.71
N ILE A 115 4.52 -0.72 -0.75
CA ILE A 115 4.34 -2.16 -0.58
C ILE A 115 5.38 -2.69 0.40
N LEU A 116 4.89 -3.36 1.45
CA LEU A 116 5.67 -3.84 2.58
C LEU A 116 5.83 -5.36 2.45
N TYR A 117 7.06 -5.86 2.53
CA TYR A 117 7.39 -7.29 2.41
C TYR A 117 7.68 -7.90 3.77
N LEU A 118 6.69 -8.58 4.36
CA LEU A 118 6.81 -9.16 5.69
C LEU A 118 7.83 -10.30 5.78
N GLU A 119 8.28 -10.83 4.63
CA GLU A 119 9.35 -11.83 4.56
C GLU A 119 10.70 -11.21 4.97
N LYS A 120 10.92 -9.95 4.61
CA LYS A 120 12.15 -9.21 4.92
C LYS A 120 12.11 -8.66 6.34
N ASP A 121 10.96 -8.13 6.77
CA ASP A 121 10.75 -7.68 8.13
C ASP A 121 9.31 -7.99 8.61
N PRO A 122 9.13 -8.97 9.52
CA PRO A 122 7.83 -9.33 10.05
C PRO A 122 7.19 -8.29 10.99
N ALA A 123 7.93 -7.27 11.43
CA ALA A 123 7.45 -6.24 12.36
C ALA A 123 6.77 -5.06 11.65
N LEU A 124 6.85 -5.01 10.32
CA LEU A 124 6.26 -3.95 9.50
C LEU A 124 4.75 -3.79 9.75
N GLU A 125 4.32 -2.55 9.98
CA GLU A 125 2.94 -2.13 10.18
C GLU A 125 2.56 -1.09 9.10
N PRO A 126 1.50 -1.34 8.30
CA PRO A 126 1.16 -0.53 7.13
C PRO A 126 1.01 0.98 7.35
N VAL A 127 0.46 1.43 8.48
CA VAL A 127 0.26 2.87 8.75
C VAL A 127 1.56 3.49 9.25
N ALA A 128 2.28 2.81 10.14
CA ALA A 128 3.49 3.31 10.77
C ALA A 128 4.67 3.33 9.80
N ASP A 129 4.95 2.25 9.10
CA ASP A 129 6.10 2.16 8.18
C ASP A 129 5.89 2.94 6.89
N ASP A 130 4.63 3.21 6.53
CA ASP A 130 4.32 4.20 5.52
C ASP A 130 4.77 5.61 5.94
N LEU A 131 4.57 6.01 7.21
CA LEU A 131 5.13 7.26 7.75
C LEU A 131 6.64 7.18 7.99
N GLY A 132 7.14 6.00 8.35
CA GLY A 132 8.56 5.76 8.61
C GLY A 132 9.44 5.88 7.36
N THR A 133 8.83 5.85 6.17
CA THR A 133 9.53 5.86 4.88
C THR A 133 9.19 7.08 4.02
N LEU A 134 8.95 8.25 4.63
CA LEU A 134 8.60 9.48 3.90
C LEU A 134 9.65 9.94 2.87
N SER A 135 10.91 9.59 3.08
CA SER A 135 11.97 9.82 2.10
C SER A 135 11.69 9.16 0.75
N LEU A 136 11.00 8.02 0.72
CA LEU A 136 10.60 7.36 -0.52
C LEU A 136 9.49 8.16 -1.24
N ASP A 137 8.56 8.79 -0.51
CA ASP A 137 7.56 9.67 -1.12
C ASP A 137 8.22 10.89 -1.77
N LEU A 138 9.25 11.46 -1.14
CA LEU A 138 9.98 12.61 -1.68
C LEU A 138 10.68 12.26 -3.00
N LEU A 139 11.41 11.14 -3.04
CA LEU A 139 12.07 10.65 -4.25
C LEU A 139 11.07 10.46 -5.40
N LEU A 140 9.91 9.85 -5.12
CA LEU A 140 8.88 9.61 -6.13
C LEU A 140 8.17 10.88 -6.57
N GLY A 141 8.01 11.84 -5.65
CA GLY A 141 7.48 13.16 -5.95
C GLY A 141 8.40 13.95 -6.89
N GLU A 142 9.71 13.88 -6.69
CA GLU A 142 10.71 14.47 -7.60
C GLU A 142 10.70 13.82 -8.99
N GLU A 143 10.41 12.52 -9.06
CA GLU A 143 10.18 11.78 -10.32
C GLU A 143 8.80 12.06 -10.97
N GLY A 144 7.94 12.84 -10.32
CA GLY A 144 6.64 13.26 -10.83
C GLY A 144 5.50 12.28 -10.59
N TYR A 145 5.65 11.30 -9.68
CA TYR A 145 4.55 10.42 -9.30
C TYR A 145 3.69 11.02 -8.18
N ALA A 146 2.38 10.88 -8.31
CA ALA A 146 1.42 11.23 -7.28
C ALA A 146 1.16 10.05 -6.34
N ARG A 147 0.95 10.34 -5.06
CA ARG A 147 0.60 9.30 -4.10
C ARG A 147 -0.84 8.84 -4.33
N ALA A 148 -1.06 7.54 -4.50
CA ALA A 148 -2.40 7.00 -4.83
C ALA A 148 -3.43 7.15 -3.68
N SER A 149 -2.96 7.34 -2.45
CA SER A 149 -3.81 7.50 -1.27
C SER A 149 -3.02 8.11 -0.11
N GLN A 150 -3.67 8.99 0.65
CA GLN A 150 -3.05 9.65 1.81
C GLN A 150 -2.98 8.72 3.03
N ASN A 151 -2.05 9.04 3.94
CA ASN A 151 -2.05 8.47 5.28
C ASN A 151 -2.95 9.33 6.19
N PRO A 152 -3.92 8.75 6.91
CA PRO A 152 -4.87 9.51 7.73
C PRO A 152 -4.21 10.27 8.90
N LEU A 153 -2.95 9.97 9.21
CA LEU A 153 -2.18 10.61 10.29
C LEU A 153 -1.19 11.65 9.78
N LEU A 154 -1.08 11.82 8.46
CA LEU A 154 -0.23 12.83 7.84
C LEU A 154 -1.04 13.59 6.81
N TRP A 155 -1.42 14.81 7.18
CA TRP A 155 -2.00 15.74 6.23
C TRP A 155 -0.90 16.35 5.37
N GLN A 156 -0.86 15.97 4.10
CA GLN A 156 -0.06 16.67 3.09
C GLN A 156 -0.99 17.68 2.42
N SER A 157 -0.61 18.96 2.41
CA SER A 157 -1.33 19.96 1.62
C SER A 157 -1.18 19.60 0.15
N ASP A 158 -2.29 19.58 -0.59
CA ASP A 158 -2.22 19.59 -2.05
C ASP A 158 -1.43 20.85 -2.43
N GLY A 159 -0.29 20.70 -3.12
CA GLY A 159 0.51 21.83 -3.54
C GLY A 159 -0.31 22.73 -4.47
N ASP A 160 -0.38 24.02 -4.15
CA ASP A 160 -0.90 25.06 -5.05
C ASP A 160 -0.07 25.16 -6.34
#